data_AF-A0A931R8H2-F1
#
_entry.id   AF-A0A931R8H2-F1
#
_cell.length_a   1.000
_cell.length_b   1.000
_cell.length_c   1.000
_cell.angle_alpha   90.00
_cell.angle_beta   90.00
_cell.angle_gamma   90.00
#
_symmetry.space_group_name_H-M   'P 1'
#
loop_
_entity.id
_entity.type
_entity.pdbx_description
1 polymer ?
#
loop_
_entity_poly.entity_id
_entity_poly.type
_entity_poly.pdbx_seq_one_letter_code
_entity_poly.pdbx_strand_id
1 'polypeptide(L)' 'MAEWIEVPAHRIYVIGARELRDGFDYIGENGRPAARGENPYRFVRKKDGKVFKWARFIPQYSEVRDCTALEEI' A
#
# COMPACT_ATOMS: atom_id res chain seq x y z
N MET A 1 -1.01 3.80 -13.58
CA MET A 1 -0.51 2.58 -14.27
C MET A 1 -0.19 1.59 -13.17
N ALA A 2 -0.72 0.37 -13.23
CA ALA A 2 -0.53 -0.63 -12.18
C ALA A 2 0.37 -1.74 -12.71
N GLU A 3 1.50 -1.96 -12.04
CA GLU A 3 2.47 -3.01 -12.35
C GLU A 3 2.52 -4.01 -11.18
N TRP A 4 2.51 -5.30 -11.50
CA TRP A 4 2.62 -6.38 -10.51
C TRP A 4 4.03 -6.97 -10.59
N ILE A 5 4.72 -6.99 -9.45
CA ILE A 5 6.01 -7.68 -9.31
C ILE A 5 5.76 -8.95 -8.50
N GLU A 6 5.98 -10.10 -9.14
CA GLU A 6 5.87 -11.41 -8.50
C GLU A 6 7.23 -11.77 -7.85
N VAL A 7 7.30 -11.69 -6.53
CA VAL A 7 8.42 -12.21 -5.74
C VAL A 7 7.92 -13.54 -5.15
N PRO A 8 8.73 -14.62 -5.10
CA PRO A 8 8.28 -15.87 -4.50
C PRO A 8 7.68 -15.64 -3.10
N ALA A 9 6.42 -16.07 -2.91
CA ALA A 9 5.60 -15.86 -1.71
C ALA A 9 5.12 -14.43 -1.40
N HIS A 10 5.37 -13.42 -2.26
CA HIS A 10 4.90 -12.05 -2.07
C HIS A 10 4.27 -11.47 -3.35
N ARG A 11 3.10 -10.85 -3.19
CA ARG A 11 2.42 -10.14 -4.28
C ARG A 11 2.51 -8.65 -4.04
N ILE A 12 3.35 -7.97 -4.82
CA ILE A 12 3.57 -6.53 -4.67
C ILE A 12 2.73 -5.76 -5.68
N TYR A 13 1.99 -4.79 -5.16
CA TYR A 13 1.14 -3.87 -5.89
C TYR A 13 1.77 -2.47 -5.87
N VAL A 14 2.28 -2.03 -7.02
CA VAL A 14 2.80 -0.68 -7.18
C VAL A 14 1.67 0.24 -7.63
N ILE A 15 1.42 1.29 -6.87
CA ILE A 15 0.25 2.16 -7.03
C ILE A 15 0.61 3.64 -6.88
N GLY A 16 -0.10 4.49 -7.63
CA GLY A 16 0.06 5.94 -7.52
C GLY A 16 -0.44 6.51 -6.19
N ALA A 17 0.13 7.64 -5.75
CA ALA A 17 -0.24 8.33 -4.51
C ALA A 17 -1.73 8.74 -4.47
N ARG A 18 -2.30 9.08 -5.63
CA ARG A 18 -3.74 9.41 -5.77
C ARG A 18 -4.61 8.17 -5.61
N GLU A 19 -4.28 7.09 -6.30
CA GLU A 19 -5.03 5.83 -6.21
C GLU A 19 -4.96 5.25 -4.80
N LEU A 20 -3.83 5.39 -4.09
CA LEU A 20 -3.71 5.01 -2.69
C LEU A 20 -4.67 5.84 -1.81
N ARG A 21 -4.65 7.17 -1.96
CA ARG A 21 -5.48 8.09 -1.16
C ARG A 21 -6.97 7.84 -1.32
N ASP A 22 -7.41 7.66 -2.55
CA ASP A 22 -8.83 7.56 -2.86
C ASP A 22 -9.35 6.14 -2.66
N GLY A 23 -8.54 5.14 -3.01
CA GLY A 23 -8.92 3.73 -3.10
C GLY A 23 -8.76 2.90 -1.84
N PHE A 24 -8.15 3.43 -0.77
CA PHE A 24 -7.82 2.65 0.42
C PHE A 24 -8.29 3.30 1.72
N ASP A 25 -8.63 2.46 2.68
CA ASP A 25 -8.77 2.82 4.09
C ASP A 25 -7.46 2.49 4.82
N TYR A 26 -7.04 3.41 5.68
CA TYR A 26 -5.78 3.34 6.41
C TYR A 26 -6.05 2.86 7.83
N ILE A 27 -5.44 1.75 8.24
CA ILE A 27 -5.70 1.11 9.53
C ILE A 27 -4.42 1.14 10.37
N GLY A 28 -4.52 1.66 11.58
CA GLY A 28 -3.46 1.66 12.58
C GLY A 28 -3.28 0.29 13.24
N GLU A 29 -2.22 0.12 14.04
CA GLU A 29 -1.93 -1.15 14.72
C GLU A 29 -3.05 -1.59 15.69
N ASN A 30 -3.79 -0.62 16.25
CA ASN A 30 -4.92 -0.85 17.13
C ASN A 30 -6.22 -1.27 16.38
N GLY A 31 -6.17 -1.44 15.06
CA GLY A 31 -7.31 -1.80 14.23
C GLY A 31 -8.28 -0.65 13.92
N ARG A 32 -8.00 0.57 14.37
CA ARG A 32 -8.80 1.77 14.09
C ARG A 32 -8.28 2.50 12.85
N PRO A 33 -9.07 3.40 12.24
CA PRO A 33 -8.58 4.26 11.19
C PRO A 33 -7.33 5.03 11.64
N ALA A 34 -6.26 4.98 10.86
CA ALA A 34 -5.05 5.74 11.11
C ALA A 34 -5.33 7.24 10.89
N ALA A 35 -4.91 8.08 11.82
CA ALA A 35 -5.04 9.52 11.66
C ALA A 35 -4.08 10.06 10.60
N ARG A 36 -4.36 11.26 10.12
CA ARG A 36 -3.52 11.94 9.13
C ARG A 36 -2.12 12.17 9.70
N GLY A 37 -1.11 11.60 9.05
CA GLY A 37 0.30 11.71 9.46
C GLY A 37 0.79 10.55 10.33
N GLU A 38 -0.09 9.64 10.75
CA GLU A 38 0.32 8.37 11.34
C GLU A 38 0.79 7.41 10.24
N ASN A 39 1.79 6.58 10.57
CA ASN A 39 2.21 5.52 9.66
C ASN A 39 1.20 4.37 9.74
N PRO A 40 0.47 4.05 8.66
CA PRO A 40 -0.55 3.01 8.68
C PRO A 40 0.10 1.63 8.85
N TYR A 41 -0.53 0.78 9.65
CA TYR A 41 -0.13 -0.62 9.79
C TYR A 41 -0.64 -1.46 8.61
N ARG A 42 -1.87 -1.20 8.16
CA ARG A 42 -2.53 -1.89 7.05
C ARG A 42 -3.30 -0.92 6.16
N PHE A 43 -3.50 -1.34 4.91
CA PHE A 43 -4.31 -0.66 3.92
C PHE A 43 -5.40 -1.61 3.45
N VAL A 44 -6.65 -1.17 3.45
CA VAL A 44 -7.78 -1.97 2.96
C VAL A 44 -8.31 -1.34 1.68
N ARG A 45 -8.27 -2.08 0.57
CA ARG A 45 -8.75 -1.57 -0.71
C ARG A 45 -10.28 -1.53 -0.72
N LYS A 46 -10.86 -0.35 -0.89
CA LYS A 46 -12.31 -0.13 -0.84
C LYS A 46 -13.10 -0.95 -1.87
N LYS A 47 -12.50 -1.23 -3.04
CA LYS A 47 -13.16 -1.94 -4.14
C LYS A 47 -13.52 -3.39 -3.81
N ASP A 48 -12.65 -4.09 -3.06
CA ASP A 48 -12.77 -5.55 -2.86
C ASP A 48 -12.35 -6.03 -1.47
N GLY A 49 -12.04 -5.11 -0.56
CA GLY A 49 -11.70 -5.42 0.83
C GLY A 49 -10.33 -6.07 1.00
N LYS A 50 -9.52 -6.20 -0.06
CA LYS A 50 -8.18 -6.77 0.06
C LYS A 50 -7.29 -5.95 0.97
N VAL A 51 -6.46 -6.65 1.73
CA VAL A 51 -5.61 -6.05 2.76
C VAL A 51 -4.17 -6.07 2.30
N PHE A 52 -3.47 -4.99 2.61
CA PHE A 52 -2.09 -4.78 2.25
C PHE A 52 -1.30 -4.18 3.41
N LYS A 53 0.02 -4.32 3.35
CA LYS A 53 0.99 -3.61 4.20
C LYS A 53 2.03 -2.91 3.31
N TRP A 54 2.85 -2.05 3.88
CA TRP A 54 4.00 -1.51 3.15
C TRP A 54 4.94 -2.63 2.68
N ALA A 55 5.30 -2.63 1.40
CA ALA A 55 6.26 -3.59 0.87
C ALA A 55 7.67 -3.30 1.42
N ARG A 56 8.31 -4.29 2.03
CA ARG A 56 9.67 -4.14 2.60
C ARG A 56 10.81 -4.38 1.60
N PHE A 57 10.49 -4.99 0.45
CA PHE A 57 11.50 -5.54 -0.48
C PHE A 57 11.84 -4.63 -1.66
N ILE A 58 11.19 -3.47 -1.81
CA ILE A 58 11.44 -2.58 -2.95
C ILE A 58 12.41 -1.48 -2.52
N PRO A 59 13.56 -1.27 -3.21
CA PRO A 59 14.38 -0.09 -2.98
C PRO A 59 13.51 1.14 -3.19
N GLN A 60 13.55 2.08 -2.25
CA GLN A 60 12.81 3.33 -2.35
C GLN A 60 13.16 3.97 -3.70
N TYR A 61 12.23 3.90 -4.66
CA TYR A 61 12.39 4.56 -5.96
C TYR A 61 12.54 6.05 -5.68
N SER A 62 13.78 6.54 -5.64
CA SER A 62 14.10 7.92 -5.26
C SER A 62 13.71 8.94 -6.34
N GLU A 63 13.19 8.49 -7.47
CA GLU A 63 12.96 9.35 -8.65
C GLU A 63 11.52 9.41 -9.14
N VAL A 64 10.58 8.67 -8.54
CA VAL A 64 9.15 8.81 -8.86
C VAL A 64 8.35 9.04 -7.59
N ARG A 65 8.25 10.31 -7.17
CA ARG A 65 7.47 10.77 -6.01
C ARG A 65 5.98 10.44 -6.06
N ASP A 66 5.50 9.86 -7.16
CA ASP A 66 4.09 9.62 -7.42
C ASP A 66 3.63 8.18 -7.17
N CYS A 67 4.54 7.23 -6.90
CA CYS A 67 4.19 5.81 -6.73
C CYS A 67 4.70 5.23 -5.41
N THR A 68 4.00 4.22 -4.89
CA THR A 68 4.41 3.46 -3.72
C THR A 68 4.09 1.98 -3.88
N ALA A 69 4.73 1.14 -3.08
CA ALA A 69 4.59 -0.31 -3.14
C ALA A 69 3.90 -0.87 -1.90
N LEU A 70 2.87 -1.68 -2.14
CA LEU A 70 2.10 -2.39 -1.13
C LEU A 70 2.21 -3.90 -1.32
N GLU A 71 2.33 -4.66 -0.24
CA GLU A 71 2.33 -6.13 -0.26
C GLU A 71 0.95 -6.64 0.18
N GLU A 72 0.30 -7.46 -0.66
CA GLU A 72 -0.98 -8.14 -0.33
C GLU A 72 -0.74 -9.19 0.77
N ILE A 73 -1.60 -9.21 1.80
CA ILE A 73 -1.55 -10.17 2.93
C ILE A 73 -2.77 -11.09 3.01
#